data_AF-A0A2G6CGH4-F1
#
_entry.id   AF-A0A2G6CGH4-F1
#
_cell.length_a   1.000
_cell.length_b   1.000
_cell.length_c   1.000
_cell.angle_alpha   90.00
_cell.angle_beta   90.00
_cell.angle_gamma   90.00
#
_symmetry.space_group_name_H-M   'P 1'
#
loop_
_entity.id
_entity.type
_entity.pdbx_description
1 polymer ?
#
loop_
_entity_poly.entity_id
_entity_poly.type
_entity_poly.pdbx_seq_one_letter_code
_entity_poly.pdbx_strand_id
1 'polypeptide(L)'
;MITIKQAMEKMATVENSDCEPQNAWSAEDVAKLEDGLVYSRIPGDDVRKLSLPSQLKEFLREVGICSAGYDNAFLVTFDSGGTAINETQVIGSDCPDRIIDYSKTFLPYYCGENRDQFMPGRVPYGYVFMGTAEGGHAYLLMDGTNPENNAVYIWGLAYDPWGEGDNTLGIGKCADTLAEFLYNLCSREDL
;
A
#
# COMPACT_ATOMS: atom_id res chain seq x y z
N MET A 1 -19.95 7.02 7.80
CA MET A 1 -18.53 6.77 7.53
C MET A 1 -18.16 5.50 8.25
N ILE A 2 -17.54 4.55 7.55
CA ILE A 2 -17.10 3.28 8.11
C ILE A 2 -15.76 3.51 8.82
N THR A 3 -15.56 2.96 10.01
CA THR A 3 -14.27 3.03 10.74
C THR A 3 -13.42 1.79 10.48
N ILE A 4 -12.12 1.86 10.76
CA ILE A 4 -11.24 0.67 10.68
C ILE A 4 -11.77 -0.44 11.57
N LYS A 5 -12.13 -0.12 12.81
CA LYS A 5 -12.75 -1.09 13.73
C LYS A 5 -13.96 -1.79 13.12
N GLN A 6 -14.90 -1.06 12.52
CA GLN A 6 -16.09 -1.66 11.90
C GLN A 6 -15.73 -2.55 10.71
N ALA A 7 -14.75 -2.15 9.92
CA ALA A 7 -14.25 -2.95 8.81
C ALA A 7 -13.59 -4.25 9.29
N MET A 8 -12.80 -4.18 10.36
CA MET A 8 -12.16 -5.35 10.97
C MET A 8 -13.17 -6.30 11.64
N GLU A 9 -14.19 -5.76 12.30
CA GLU A 9 -15.30 -6.55 12.86
C GLU A 9 -16.03 -7.34 11.76
N LYS A 10 -16.21 -6.73 10.57
CA LYS A 10 -16.75 -7.44 9.40
C LYS A 10 -15.76 -8.49 8.89
N MET A 11 -14.49 -8.12 8.68
CA MET A 11 -13.48 -9.06 8.18
C MET A 11 -13.32 -10.30 9.05
N ALA A 12 -13.41 -10.16 10.38
CA ALA A 12 -13.36 -11.29 11.30
C ALA A 12 -14.52 -12.29 11.13
N THR A 13 -15.58 -11.94 10.39
CA THR A 13 -16.67 -12.85 10.01
C THR A 13 -16.41 -13.61 8.71
N VAL A 14 -15.41 -13.20 7.93
CA VAL A 14 -15.01 -13.85 6.69
C VAL A 14 -14.13 -15.06 7.03
N GLU A 15 -14.54 -16.24 6.57
CA GLU A 15 -13.68 -17.43 6.68
C GLU A 15 -12.37 -17.13 5.93
N ASN A 16 -11.21 -17.34 6.58
CA ASN A 16 -9.86 -17.11 6.04
C ASN A 16 -9.25 -15.70 6.20
N SER A 17 -9.79 -14.82 7.07
CA SER A 17 -9.00 -13.68 7.55
C SER A 17 -8.12 -14.11 8.73
N ASP A 18 -6.82 -13.88 8.66
CA ASP A 18 -5.90 -14.08 9.79
C ASP A 18 -5.30 -12.75 10.21
N CYS A 19 -5.87 -12.18 11.28
CA CYS A 19 -5.33 -11.00 11.92
C CYS A 19 -4.98 -11.36 13.36
N GLU A 20 -3.70 -11.25 13.73
CA GLU A 20 -3.27 -11.58 15.08
C GLU A 20 -3.03 -10.30 15.91
N PRO A 21 -3.75 -10.10 17.03
CA PRO A 21 -3.65 -8.87 17.84
C PRO A 21 -2.25 -8.55 18.37
N GLN A 22 -1.38 -9.56 18.54
CA GLN A 22 0.02 -9.36 18.96
C GLN A 22 0.86 -8.57 17.94
N ASN A 23 0.39 -8.44 16.70
CA ASN A 23 1.10 -7.74 15.65
C ASN A 23 0.80 -6.24 15.63
N ALA A 24 -0.09 -5.75 16.49
CA ALA A 24 -0.40 -4.33 16.63
C ALA A 24 0.86 -3.49 16.95
N TRP A 25 1.05 -2.41 16.22
CA TRP A 25 2.25 -1.58 16.32
C TRP A 25 2.24 -0.67 17.55
N SER A 26 3.42 -0.54 18.15
CA SER A 26 3.64 0.46 19.19
C SER A 26 3.72 1.88 18.59
N ALA A 27 3.68 2.89 19.46
CA ALA A 27 3.92 4.27 19.02
C ALA A 27 5.36 4.46 18.48
N GLU A 28 6.31 3.67 18.97
CA GLU A 28 7.71 3.70 18.49
C GLU A 28 7.83 3.14 17.08
N ASP A 29 7.12 2.04 16.77
CA ASP A 29 7.08 1.45 15.43
C ASP A 29 6.51 2.43 14.40
N VAL A 30 5.42 3.11 14.77
CA VAL A 30 4.81 4.14 13.91
C VAL A 30 5.74 5.33 13.70
N ALA A 31 6.38 5.82 14.76
CA ALA A 31 7.35 6.92 14.65
C ALA A 31 8.52 6.53 13.73
N LYS A 32 9.02 5.29 13.86
CA LYS A 32 10.06 4.74 12.99
C LYS A 32 9.62 4.70 11.52
N LEU A 33 8.37 4.31 11.25
CA LEU A 33 7.81 4.36 9.90
C LEU A 33 7.74 5.80 9.38
N GLU A 34 7.15 6.72 10.13
CA GLU A 34 7.02 8.14 9.74
C GLU A 34 8.39 8.79 9.46
N ASP A 35 9.43 8.41 10.20
CA ASP A 35 10.79 8.87 9.94
C ASP A 35 11.45 8.23 8.72
N GLY A 36 11.08 6.98 8.41
CA GLY A 36 11.62 6.21 7.29
C GLY A 36 10.96 6.49 5.94
N LEU A 37 9.76 7.07 5.93
CA LEU A 37 8.99 7.38 4.73
C LEU A 37 9.53 8.62 3.99
N VAL A 38 10.25 8.36 2.89
CA VAL A 38 10.93 9.39 2.09
C VAL A 38 10.36 9.40 0.66
N TYR A 39 10.21 10.60 0.09
CA TYR A 39 9.67 10.88 -1.25
C TYR A 39 10.75 11.09 -2.32
N SER A 40 11.95 11.56 -1.95
CA SER A 40 13.09 11.69 -2.88
C SER A 40 14.41 11.55 -2.12
N ARG A 41 15.39 10.90 -2.75
CA ARG A 41 16.79 10.79 -2.28
C ARG A 41 17.80 11.14 -3.37
N ILE A 42 17.43 12.03 -4.30
CA ILE A 42 18.35 12.49 -5.33
C ILE A 42 19.47 13.31 -4.66
N PRO A 43 20.76 12.96 -4.82
CA PRO A 43 21.85 13.71 -4.22
C PRO A 43 21.85 15.18 -4.68
N GLY A 44 21.79 16.11 -3.72
CA GLY A 44 21.75 17.55 -3.99
C GLY A 44 20.37 18.20 -3.78
N ASP A 45 19.31 17.39 -3.64
CA ASP A 45 17.97 17.86 -3.28
C ASP A 45 17.69 17.71 -1.78
N ASP A 46 16.79 18.56 -1.26
CA ASP A 46 16.25 18.39 0.10
C ASP A 46 15.48 17.06 0.21
N VAL A 47 15.73 16.32 1.29
CA VAL A 47 14.96 15.11 1.61
C VAL A 47 13.51 15.52 1.86
N ARG A 48 12.63 15.15 0.94
CA ARG A 48 11.18 15.29 1.11
C ARG A 48 10.64 14.04 1.78
N LYS A 49 9.81 14.20 2.82
CA LYS A 49 9.16 13.09 3.53
C LYS A 49 7.73 12.90 3.01
N LEU A 50 7.25 11.66 3.06
CA LEU A 50 5.82 11.36 2.95
C LEU A 50 5.20 11.44 4.35
N SER A 51 3.89 11.63 4.38
CA SER A 51 3.07 11.48 5.59
C SER A 51 2.42 10.11 5.59
N LEU A 52 2.30 9.51 6.77
CA LEU A 52 1.54 8.26 6.93
C LEU A 52 0.04 8.58 6.90
N PRO A 53 -0.77 7.97 6.02
CA PRO A 53 -2.22 8.16 6.02
C PRO A 53 -2.86 7.81 7.36
N SER A 54 -3.85 8.59 7.79
CA SER A 54 -4.41 8.49 9.14
C SER A 54 -5.07 7.15 9.41
N GLN A 55 -5.79 6.57 8.44
CA GLN A 55 -6.40 5.25 8.58
C GLN A 55 -5.37 4.11 8.49
N LEU A 56 -4.28 4.29 7.74
CA LEU A 56 -3.18 3.31 7.77
C LEU A 56 -2.52 3.30 9.14
N LYS A 57 -2.29 4.48 9.72
CA LYS A 57 -1.77 4.61 11.09
C LYS A 57 -2.69 3.98 12.12
N GLU A 58 -4.01 4.17 11.99
CA GLU A 58 -5.02 3.52 12.84
C GLU A 58 -4.95 1.99 12.69
N PHE A 59 -5.00 1.47 11.46
CA PHE A 59 -4.91 0.03 11.17
C PHE A 59 -3.64 -0.60 11.73
N LEU A 60 -2.47 0.01 11.51
CA LEU A 60 -1.20 -0.53 12.00
C LEU A 60 -1.16 -0.60 13.53
N ARG A 61 -1.77 0.37 14.23
CA ARG A 61 -1.82 0.39 15.70
C ARG A 61 -2.85 -0.55 16.30
N GLU A 62 -3.93 -0.84 15.60
CA GLU A 62 -5.00 -1.72 16.09
C GLU A 62 -4.78 -3.18 15.70
N VAL A 63 -4.20 -3.41 14.52
CA VAL A 63 -4.10 -4.72 13.86
C VAL A 63 -2.66 -5.05 13.49
N GLY A 64 -1.95 -4.09 12.91
CA GLY A 64 -0.56 -4.25 12.44
C GLY A 64 -0.45 -4.97 11.11
N ILE A 65 -0.93 -6.21 11.05
CA ILE A 65 -0.97 -7.01 9.83
C ILE A 65 -2.24 -7.86 9.80
N CYS A 66 -2.84 -7.97 8.63
CA CYS A 66 -3.84 -8.98 8.36
C CYS A 66 -3.52 -9.69 7.05
N SER A 67 -3.44 -11.01 7.11
CA SER A 67 -3.34 -11.86 5.93
C SER A 67 -4.75 -12.22 5.49
N ALA A 68 -5.05 -11.97 4.22
CA ALA A 68 -6.31 -12.32 3.62
C ALA A 68 -6.07 -13.61 2.82
N GLY A 69 -6.72 -14.71 3.21
CA GLY A 69 -6.71 -15.95 2.45
C GLY A 69 -7.58 -15.85 1.19
N TYR A 70 -8.16 -16.97 0.77
CA TYR A 70 -9.16 -16.98 -0.30
C TYR A 70 -10.38 -16.11 0.07
N ASP A 71 -11.12 -15.62 -0.92
CA ASP A 71 -12.34 -14.81 -0.78
C ASP A 71 -12.16 -13.38 -0.23
N ASN A 72 -11.07 -12.72 -0.64
CA ASN A 72 -10.80 -11.32 -0.33
C ASN A 72 -10.60 -10.48 -1.61
N ALA A 73 -11.55 -10.60 -2.53
CA ALA A 73 -11.55 -9.93 -3.80
C ALA A 73 -12.01 -8.46 -3.67
N PHE A 74 -11.58 -7.62 -4.61
CA PHE A 74 -11.99 -6.23 -4.75
C PHE A 74 -11.99 -5.79 -6.21
N LEU A 75 -12.80 -4.76 -6.50
CA LEU A 75 -12.84 -4.10 -7.80
C LEU A 75 -11.82 -2.97 -7.86
N VAL A 76 -11.16 -2.86 -9.01
CA VAL A 76 -10.22 -1.79 -9.34
C VAL A 76 -10.79 -1.00 -10.51
N THR A 77 -10.72 0.33 -10.42
CA THR A 77 -11.07 1.24 -11.53
C THR A 77 -9.83 2.04 -11.94
N PHE A 78 -9.47 1.98 -13.21
CA PHE A 78 -8.37 2.75 -13.80
C PHE A 78 -8.89 4.07 -14.37
N ASP A 79 -8.00 5.06 -14.53
CA ASP A 79 -8.36 6.39 -15.08
C ASP A 79 -8.95 6.31 -16.49
N SER A 80 -8.64 5.26 -17.25
CA SER A 80 -9.23 4.97 -18.56
C SER A 80 -10.72 4.56 -18.49
N GLY A 81 -11.26 4.33 -17.30
CA GLY A 81 -12.57 3.74 -17.06
C GLY A 81 -12.59 2.21 -17.13
N GLY A 82 -11.45 1.58 -17.42
CA GLY A 82 -11.31 0.12 -17.35
C GLY A 82 -11.44 -0.38 -15.91
N THR A 83 -11.91 -1.62 -15.75
CA THR A 83 -12.04 -2.26 -14.45
C THR A 83 -11.38 -3.63 -14.41
N ALA A 84 -10.89 -4.03 -13.24
CA ALA A 84 -10.34 -5.36 -12.99
C ALA A 84 -10.78 -5.89 -11.61
N ILE A 85 -10.88 -7.20 -11.47
CA ILE A 85 -11.13 -7.87 -10.19
C ILE A 85 -9.84 -8.49 -9.72
N ASN A 86 -9.42 -8.10 -8.52
CA ASN A 86 -8.17 -8.50 -7.90
C ASN A 86 -8.40 -9.11 -6.52
N GLU A 87 -7.41 -9.81 -5.99
CA GLU A 87 -7.47 -10.45 -4.67
C GLU A 87 -6.37 -9.92 -3.74
N THR A 88 -6.77 -9.60 -2.51
CA THR A 88 -5.84 -9.17 -1.47
C THR A 88 -5.04 -10.36 -0.98
N GLN A 89 -3.77 -10.14 -0.64
CA GLN A 89 -2.93 -11.15 0.01
C GLN A 89 -2.59 -10.74 1.43
N VAL A 90 -1.98 -9.56 1.62
CA VAL A 90 -1.58 -9.06 2.94
C VAL A 90 -1.84 -7.57 3.01
N ILE A 91 -2.38 -7.10 4.13
CA ILE A 91 -2.50 -5.68 4.47
C ILE A 91 -1.69 -5.42 5.74
N GLY A 92 -0.91 -4.36 5.74
CA GLY A 92 0.02 -3.99 6.80
C GLY A 92 1.32 -4.78 6.78
N SER A 93 2.00 -4.83 7.92
CA SER A 93 3.21 -5.63 8.13
C SER A 93 3.44 -5.88 9.61
N ASP A 94 4.17 -6.95 9.90
CA ASP A 94 4.73 -7.28 11.22
C ASP A 94 5.83 -6.31 11.70
N CYS A 95 6.44 -5.50 10.82
CA CYS A 95 7.47 -4.54 11.20
C CYS A 95 7.54 -3.30 10.29
N PRO A 96 7.99 -2.14 10.81
CA PRO A 96 8.16 -0.91 10.03
C PRO A 96 9.12 -1.03 8.86
N ASP A 97 10.23 -1.78 9.05
CA ASP A 97 11.30 -1.87 8.06
C ASP A 97 10.81 -2.46 6.74
N ARG A 98 9.86 -3.39 6.77
CA ARG A 98 9.30 -3.98 5.55
C ARG A 98 8.51 -2.97 4.72
N ILE A 99 7.66 -2.16 5.36
CA ILE A 99 6.93 -1.08 4.66
C ILE A 99 7.90 -0.04 4.10
N ILE A 100 8.91 0.34 4.89
CA ILE A 100 9.95 1.28 4.46
C ILE A 100 10.71 0.74 3.24
N ASP A 101 11.13 -0.53 3.28
CA ASP A 101 11.91 -1.15 2.21
C ASP A 101 11.10 -1.31 0.92
N TYR A 102 9.83 -1.73 1.00
CA TYR A 102 8.96 -1.73 -0.19
C TYR A 102 8.73 -0.33 -0.73
N SER A 103 8.52 0.67 0.14
CA SER A 103 8.33 2.07 -0.28
C SER A 103 9.58 2.63 -0.98
N LYS A 104 10.79 2.19 -0.61
CA LYS A 104 12.03 2.58 -1.32
C LYS A 104 12.05 2.14 -2.77
N THR A 105 11.35 1.06 -3.14
CA THR A 105 11.32 0.58 -4.53
C THR A 105 10.57 1.52 -5.49
N PHE A 106 9.80 2.47 -4.94
CA PHE A 106 9.10 3.51 -5.69
C PHE A 106 9.98 4.72 -5.96
N LEU A 107 11.11 4.83 -5.29
CA LEU A 107 11.98 6.00 -5.37
C LEU A 107 12.95 5.88 -6.54
N PRO A 108 13.23 7.01 -7.21
CA PRO A 108 14.29 7.04 -8.19
C PRO A 108 15.63 6.98 -7.47
N TYR A 109 16.60 6.26 -8.03
CA TYR A 109 17.93 6.18 -7.44
C TYR A 109 19.01 6.01 -8.50
N TYR A 110 20.23 6.42 -8.17
CA TYR A 110 21.39 6.15 -8.98
C TYR A 110 22.03 4.81 -8.59
N CYS A 111 22.23 3.93 -9.56
CA CYS A 111 22.83 2.61 -9.42
C CYS A 111 24.13 2.49 -10.23
N GLY A 112 24.80 1.33 -10.12
CA GLY A 112 26.12 1.08 -10.70
C GLY A 112 27.28 1.44 -9.77
N GLU A 113 28.47 0.92 -10.07
CA GLU A 113 29.70 1.12 -9.27
C GLU A 113 30.03 2.61 -9.07
N ASN A 114 29.76 3.43 -10.09
CA ASN A 114 30.01 4.86 -10.10
C ASN A 114 28.78 5.72 -9.77
N ARG A 115 27.61 5.12 -9.50
CA ARG A 115 26.32 5.82 -9.33
C ARG A 115 25.97 6.76 -10.49
N ASP A 116 26.26 6.34 -11.72
CA ASP A 116 26.03 7.09 -12.95
C ASP A 116 24.77 6.64 -13.72
N GLN A 117 24.17 5.51 -13.34
CA GLN A 117 22.96 4.98 -13.97
C GLN A 117 21.72 5.40 -13.19
N PHE A 118 20.87 6.25 -13.79
CA PHE A 118 19.61 6.65 -13.16
C PHE A 118 18.54 5.59 -13.38
N MET A 119 18.06 5.00 -12.29
CA MET A 119 16.85 4.18 -12.31
C MET A 119 15.64 5.05 -11.95
N PRO A 120 14.65 5.19 -12.86
CA PRO A 120 13.39 5.84 -12.53
C PRO A 120 12.63 5.06 -11.44
N GLY A 121 11.81 5.79 -10.68
CA GLY A 121 10.93 5.17 -9.70
C GLY A 121 9.84 4.32 -10.37
N ARG A 122 9.53 3.16 -9.81
CA ARG A 122 8.57 2.19 -10.38
C ARG A 122 7.11 2.63 -10.24
N VAL A 123 6.80 3.48 -9.27
CA VAL A 123 5.47 4.03 -9.02
C VAL A 123 5.60 5.55 -9.00
N PRO A 124 4.62 6.31 -9.52
CA PRO A 124 4.54 7.75 -9.35
C PRO A 124 4.83 8.16 -7.90
N TYR A 125 5.57 9.26 -7.74
CA TYR A 125 5.96 9.70 -6.40
C TYR A 125 4.73 10.07 -5.57
N GLY A 126 4.79 9.81 -4.27
CA GLY A 126 3.74 10.24 -3.35
C GLY A 126 3.00 9.11 -2.67
N TYR A 127 3.18 7.86 -3.09
CA TYR A 127 2.48 6.72 -2.49
C TYR A 127 3.26 6.04 -1.36
N VAL A 128 2.53 5.56 -0.37
CA VAL A 128 3.01 4.71 0.73
C VAL A 128 2.55 3.28 0.47
N PHE A 129 3.47 2.32 0.57
CA PHE A 129 3.13 0.90 0.54
C PHE A 129 2.27 0.54 1.76
N MET A 130 1.20 -0.21 1.56
CA MET A 130 0.39 -0.72 2.67
C MET A 130 0.16 -2.23 2.62
N GLY A 131 0.56 -2.93 1.57
CA GLY A 131 0.29 -4.36 1.45
C GLY A 131 0.48 -4.91 0.04
N THR A 132 0.08 -6.17 -0.13
CA THR A 132 0.20 -6.89 -1.40
C THR A 132 -1.13 -7.50 -1.83
N ALA A 133 -1.25 -7.67 -3.15
CA ALA A 133 -2.35 -8.33 -3.83
C ALA A 133 -1.80 -9.31 -4.88
N GLU A 134 -2.66 -10.14 -5.47
CA GLU A 134 -2.32 -11.06 -6.56
C GLU A 134 -1.14 -12.00 -6.22
N GLY A 135 -1.18 -12.64 -5.06
CA GLY A 135 -0.10 -13.54 -4.61
C GLY A 135 1.26 -12.84 -4.41
N GLY A 136 1.28 -11.51 -4.29
CA GLY A 136 2.49 -10.71 -4.13
C GLY A 136 2.97 -10.05 -5.42
N HIS A 137 2.22 -10.20 -6.52
CA HIS A 137 2.53 -9.61 -7.81
C HIS A 137 1.96 -8.20 -8.01
N ALA A 138 1.22 -7.68 -7.03
CA ALA A 138 0.79 -6.29 -7.00
C ALA A 138 0.95 -5.68 -5.61
N TYR A 139 1.16 -4.37 -5.58
CA TYR A 139 1.25 -3.58 -4.36
C TYR A 139 -0.02 -2.80 -4.14
N LEU A 140 -0.47 -2.80 -2.89
CA LEU A 140 -1.50 -1.93 -2.38
C LEU A 140 -0.85 -0.66 -1.83
N LEU A 141 -1.40 0.48 -2.21
CA LEU A 141 -0.81 1.79 -2.04
C LEU A 141 -1.83 2.78 -1.45
N MET A 142 -1.34 3.79 -0.75
CA MET A 142 -2.14 4.94 -0.29
C MET A 142 -1.40 6.25 -0.55
N ASP A 143 -2.12 7.36 -0.60
CA ASP A 143 -1.55 8.69 -0.84
C ASP A 143 -0.79 9.21 0.40
N GLY A 144 0.54 9.21 0.33
CA GLY A 144 1.43 9.76 1.35
C GLY A 144 1.69 11.27 1.23
N THR A 145 1.09 11.97 0.26
CA THR A 145 1.23 13.43 0.16
C THR A 145 0.19 14.17 1.00
N ASN A 146 -0.90 13.50 1.36
CA ASN A 146 -1.97 14.04 2.18
C ASN A 146 -2.44 12.99 3.21
N PRO A 147 -2.11 13.16 4.51
CA PRO A 147 -2.47 12.17 5.54
C PRO A 147 -3.98 12.00 5.75
N GLU A 148 -4.80 12.95 5.30
CA GLU A 148 -6.26 12.85 5.36
C GLU A 148 -6.86 12.12 4.15
N ASN A 149 -6.09 11.95 3.06
CA ASN A 149 -6.49 11.17 1.91
C ASN A 149 -6.22 9.68 2.18
N ASN A 150 -7.27 8.94 2.49
CA ASN A 150 -7.19 7.53 2.84
C ASN A 150 -7.55 6.61 1.65
N ALA A 151 -7.55 7.12 0.42
CA ALA A 151 -7.86 6.33 -0.75
C ALA A 151 -6.85 5.18 -0.94
N VAL A 152 -7.37 4.05 -1.39
CA VAL A 152 -6.59 2.83 -1.66
C VAL A 152 -6.41 2.67 -3.15
N TYR A 153 -5.17 2.36 -3.54
CA TYR A 153 -4.78 2.12 -4.91
C TYR A 153 -4.04 0.79 -5.03
N ILE A 154 -3.97 0.27 -6.24
CA ILE A 154 -3.17 -0.89 -6.61
C ILE A 154 -2.21 -0.53 -7.73
N TRP A 155 -1.03 -1.12 -7.71
CA TRP A 155 -0.08 -1.08 -8.81
C TRP A 155 0.53 -2.48 -9.01
N GLY A 156 0.41 -3.02 -10.23
CA GLY A 156 0.95 -4.34 -10.57
C GLY A 156 2.44 -4.30 -10.93
N LEU A 157 3.24 -5.21 -10.35
CA LEU A 157 4.68 -5.30 -10.61
C LEU A 157 5.02 -5.60 -12.09
N ALA A 158 4.09 -6.21 -12.82
CA ALA A 158 4.26 -6.56 -14.22
C ALA A 158 4.06 -5.39 -15.19
N TYR A 159 3.52 -4.25 -14.74
CA TYR A 159 3.25 -3.11 -15.65
C TYR A 159 4.53 -2.41 -16.09
N ASP A 160 5.56 -2.36 -15.23
CA ASP A 160 6.90 -1.93 -15.63
C ASP A 160 7.99 -2.44 -14.66
N PRO A 161 8.65 -3.57 -14.96
CA PRO A 161 9.69 -4.11 -14.11
C PRO A 161 10.96 -3.23 -14.07
N TRP A 162 11.14 -2.34 -15.05
CA TRP A 162 12.34 -1.53 -15.25
C TRP A 162 12.14 -0.04 -14.93
N GLY A 163 10.88 0.41 -14.83
CA GLY A 163 10.49 1.79 -14.52
C GLY A 163 10.64 2.77 -15.70
N GLU A 164 10.93 2.28 -16.91
CA GLU A 164 11.24 3.07 -18.10
C GLU A 164 10.01 3.69 -18.80
N GLY A 165 8.79 3.31 -18.43
CA GLY A 165 7.52 3.79 -18.96
C GLY A 165 6.76 4.79 -18.09
N ASP A 166 5.58 5.24 -18.55
CA ASP A 166 4.67 6.04 -17.73
C ASP A 166 3.95 5.15 -16.71
N ASN A 167 4.56 5.03 -15.53
CA ASN A 167 4.10 4.17 -14.45
C ASN A 167 2.79 4.66 -13.80
N THR A 168 2.29 5.85 -14.16
CA THR A 168 0.97 6.34 -13.69
C THR A 168 -0.18 5.54 -14.29
N LEU A 169 -0.03 5.03 -15.52
CA LEU A 169 -1.08 4.31 -16.25
C LEU A 169 -1.43 2.95 -15.64
N GLY A 170 -0.55 2.40 -14.79
CA GLY A 170 -0.74 1.14 -14.08
C GLY A 170 -1.40 1.28 -12.70
N ILE A 171 -1.68 2.50 -12.24
CA ILE A 171 -2.36 2.74 -10.96
C ILE A 171 -3.87 2.62 -11.15
N GLY A 172 -4.48 1.70 -10.40
CA GLY A 172 -5.93 1.60 -10.29
C GLY A 172 -6.40 2.01 -8.90
N LYS A 173 -7.55 2.67 -8.81
CA LYS A 173 -8.19 3.01 -7.54
C LYS A 173 -9.09 1.85 -7.10
N CYS A 174 -8.97 1.46 -5.83
CA CYS A 174 -9.76 0.37 -5.23
C CYS A 174 -10.89 0.90 -4.34
N ALA A 175 -10.65 1.98 -3.59
CA ALA A 175 -11.64 2.57 -2.68
C ALA A 175 -11.31 4.04 -2.33
N ASP A 176 -12.28 4.78 -1.80
CA ASP A 176 -12.08 6.15 -1.31
C ASP A 176 -11.43 6.19 0.07
N THR A 177 -11.56 5.11 0.86
CA THR A 177 -10.93 4.98 2.19
C THR A 177 -10.43 3.55 2.43
N LEU A 178 -9.44 3.39 3.31
CA LEU A 178 -8.97 2.07 3.76
C LEU A 178 -10.08 1.30 4.49
N ALA A 179 -10.85 1.99 5.34
CA ALA A 179 -11.98 1.37 6.03
C ALA A 179 -13.03 0.82 5.05
N GLU A 180 -13.34 1.56 3.98
CA GLU A 180 -14.25 1.09 2.93
C GLU A 180 -13.65 -0.08 2.14
N PHE A 181 -12.37 -0.01 1.78
CA PHE A 181 -11.67 -1.10 1.10
C PHE A 181 -11.79 -2.41 1.89
N LEU A 182 -11.39 -2.38 3.17
CA LEU A 182 -11.45 -3.52 4.09
C LEU A 182 -12.90 -4.02 4.27
N TYR A 183 -13.85 -3.09 4.42
CA TYR A 183 -15.26 -3.44 4.61
C TYR A 183 -15.89 -4.05 3.35
N ASN A 184 -15.39 -3.76 2.16
CA ASN A 184 -15.96 -4.27 0.91
C ASN A 184 -15.27 -5.53 0.36
N LEU A 185 -14.22 -6.02 1.03
CA LEU A 185 -13.65 -7.34 0.71
C LEU A 185 -14.74 -8.42 0.81
N CYS A 186 -14.79 -9.27 -0.21
CA CYS A 186 -15.77 -10.34 -0.38
C CYS A 186 -15.24 -11.43 -1.31
N SER A 187 -16.05 -12.49 -1.49
CA SER A 187 -15.73 -13.53 -2.46
C SER A 187 -15.71 -12.96 -3.89
N ARG A 188 -14.92 -13.57 -4.77
CA ARG A 188 -14.85 -13.15 -6.18
C ARG A 188 -16.20 -13.24 -6.88
N GLU A 189 -17.08 -14.14 -6.44
CA GLU A 189 -18.41 -14.37 -7.02
C GLU A 189 -19.42 -13.25 -6.67
N ASP A 190 -19.13 -12.45 -5.65
CA ASP A 190 -19.99 -11.36 -5.17
C ASP A 190 -19.67 -9.99 -5.79
N LEU A 191 -18.69 -9.91 -6.72
CA LEU A 191 -18.21 -8.69 -7.37
C LEU A 191 -18.73 -8.44 -8.79
#